data_AF-A0A382A5X7-F1
#
_entry.id   AF-A0A382A5X7-F1
#
_cell.length_a   1.000
_cell.length_b   1.000
_cell.length_c   1.000
_cell.angle_alpha   90.00
_cell.angle_beta   90.00
_cell.angle_gamma   90.00
#
_symmetry.space_group_name_H-M   'P 1'
#
loop_
_entity.id
_entity.type
_entity.pdbx_description
1 polymer ?
#
loop_
_entity_poly.entity_id
_entity_poly.type
_entity_poly.pdbx_seq_one_letter_code
_entity_poly.pdbx_strand_id
1 'polypeptide(L)'
;MPHQFVGTVKINGTTAPDGTVVTATIDGVETATAIVTGGNYQLKIRAAQGLPDPTGKTIKFTVDGQNANESQLFQAGGGTELNLTVTLVPPDVGAKDWFPNWSPFLSQTPPSPGNGPKLSGVAPNTAYPRQLVSLKGETAGTRVVWDVGSSREADVSPVAPITKDYFQIPAGASPGVHKVAIRNSSGTSNAVKVTVLAPSGDFPAPRIEDVVLRLQPSGKWILMLTAANLDADATVTVDSTQADSALISGLPISYMK
;
A
#
# COMPACT_ATOMS: atom_id res chain seq x y z
N MET A 1 -30.13 -3.75 -25.89
CA MET A 1 -29.92 -2.29 -25.75
C MET A 1 -28.92 -2.03 -24.61
N PRO A 2 -28.05 -1.01 -24.69
CA PRO A 2 -27.11 -0.69 -23.61
C PRO A 2 -27.82 -0.26 -22.33
N HIS A 3 -27.19 -0.51 -21.19
CA HIS A 3 -27.48 0.19 -19.94
C HIS A 3 -26.38 1.22 -19.70
N GLN A 4 -26.74 2.50 -19.59
CA GLN A 4 -25.81 3.59 -19.34
C GLN A 4 -25.75 3.95 -17.86
N PHE A 5 -24.52 4.15 -17.37
CA PHE A 5 -24.22 4.63 -16.02
C PHE A 5 -23.48 5.95 -16.08
N VAL A 6 -23.84 6.87 -15.19
CA VAL A 6 -23.12 8.12 -14.94
C VAL A 6 -23.07 8.37 -13.44
N GLY A 7 -22.07 9.08 -12.96
CA GLY A 7 -22.04 9.49 -11.56
C GLY A 7 -20.68 10.00 -11.13
N THR A 8 -20.58 10.36 -9.87
CA THR A 8 -19.33 10.75 -9.22
C THR A 8 -18.63 9.54 -8.62
N VAL A 9 -17.32 9.64 -8.42
CA VAL A 9 -16.52 8.63 -7.73
C VAL A 9 -15.85 9.25 -6.51
N LYS A 10 -16.00 8.61 -5.34
CA LYS A 10 -15.31 8.97 -4.11
C LYS A 10 -14.51 7.82 -3.53
N ILE A 11 -13.29 8.10 -3.10
CA ILE A 11 -12.41 7.18 -2.38
C ILE A 11 -12.20 7.74 -0.98
N ASN A 12 -12.57 6.98 0.05
CA ASN A 12 -12.56 7.41 1.46
C ASN A 12 -13.23 8.78 1.67
N GLY A 13 -14.36 9.01 1.01
CA GLY A 13 -15.12 10.27 1.09
C GLY A 13 -14.56 11.44 0.28
N THR A 14 -13.36 11.32 -0.31
CA THR A 14 -12.74 12.35 -1.15
C THR A 14 -13.00 12.06 -2.64
N THR A 15 -13.17 13.10 -3.46
CA THR A 15 -13.33 12.95 -4.92
C THR A 15 -12.15 12.19 -5.52
N ALA A 16 -12.43 11.19 -6.36
CA ALA A 16 -11.41 10.41 -7.04
C ALA A 16 -10.61 11.27 -8.05
N PRO A 17 -9.28 11.06 -8.16
CA PRO A 17 -8.45 11.81 -9.09
C PRO A 17 -8.76 11.45 -10.55
N ASP A 18 -8.43 12.37 -11.45
CA ASP A 18 -8.51 12.13 -12.89
C ASP A 18 -7.58 10.98 -13.30
N GLY A 19 -8.07 10.11 -14.17
CA GLY A 19 -7.34 8.92 -14.59
C GLY A 19 -7.67 7.65 -13.80
N THR A 20 -8.37 7.75 -12.66
CA THR A 20 -8.88 6.57 -11.93
C THR A 20 -9.78 5.73 -12.83
N VAL A 21 -9.63 4.40 -12.76
CA VAL A 21 -10.33 3.45 -13.63
C VAL A 21 -11.53 2.85 -12.90
N VAL A 22 -12.71 3.01 -13.48
CA VAL A 22 -13.94 2.31 -13.07
C VAL A 22 -14.12 1.10 -13.98
N THR A 23 -14.28 -0.08 -13.39
CA THR A 23 -14.52 -1.33 -14.11
C THR A 23 -15.85 -1.92 -13.69
N ALA A 24 -16.68 -2.32 -14.66
CA ALA A 24 -17.90 -3.08 -14.40
C ALA A 24 -17.69 -4.55 -14.74
N THR A 25 -18.09 -5.41 -13.81
CA THR A 25 -18.02 -6.86 -13.96
C THR A 25 -19.40 -7.49 -13.82
N ILE A 26 -19.63 -8.56 -14.58
CA ILE A 26 -20.79 -9.43 -14.48
C ILE A 26 -20.28 -10.86 -14.38
N ASP A 27 -20.73 -11.59 -13.36
CA ASP A 27 -20.22 -12.94 -13.04
C ASP A 27 -18.68 -13.01 -12.95
N GLY A 28 -18.04 -11.90 -12.52
CA GLY A 28 -16.59 -11.78 -12.38
C GLY A 28 -15.82 -11.46 -13.67
N VAL A 29 -16.51 -11.37 -14.81
CA VAL A 29 -15.90 -11.00 -16.11
C VAL A 29 -16.04 -9.50 -16.32
N GLU A 30 -14.95 -8.84 -16.72
CA GLU A 30 -14.96 -7.44 -17.13
C GLU A 30 -15.83 -7.23 -18.38
N THR A 31 -16.76 -6.29 -18.30
CA THR A 31 -17.73 -6.02 -19.38
C THR A 31 -17.61 -4.61 -19.94
N ALA A 32 -17.10 -3.66 -19.15
CA ALA A 32 -16.83 -2.29 -19.58
C ALA A 32 -15.90 -1.58 -18.59
N THR A 33 -15.16 -0.60 -19.09
CA THR A 33 -14.32 0.32 -18.29
C THR A 33 -14.58 1.79 -18.63
N ALA A 34 -14.35 2.67 -17.66
CA ALA A 34 -14.43 4.11 -17.81
C ALA A 34 -13.29 4.78 -17.04
N ILE A 35 -12.85 5.94 -17.52
CA ILE A 35 -11.86 6.78 -16.85
C ILE A 35 -12.59 7.94 -16.16
N VAL A 36 -12.22 8.22 -14.92
CA VAL A 36 -12.73 9.34 -14.15
C VAL A 36 -12.12 10.66 -14.66
N THR A 37 -12.93 11.68 -14.85
CA THR A 37 -12.50 13.06 -15.17
C THR A 37 -13.35 14.08 -14.41
N GLY A 38 -12.70 15.01 -13.72
CA GLY A 38 -13.34 15.94 -12.79
C GLY A 38 -14.14 15.22 -11.70
N GLY A 39 -13.73 14.02 -11.28
CA GLY A 39 -14.46 13.18 -10.32
C GLY A 39 -15.70 12.47 -10.87
N ASN A 40 -16.00 12.57 -12.16
CA ASN A 40 -17.16 11.96 -12.80
C ASN A 40 -16.74 10.78 -13.69
N TYR A 41 -17.60 9.78 -13.82
CA TYR A 41 -17.45 8.70 -14.78
C TYR A 41 -18.71 8.53 -15.64
N GLN A 42 -18.53 7.96 -16.83
CA GLN A 42 -19.61 7.52 -17.70
C GLN A 42 -19.25 6.16 -18.30
N LEU A 43 -20.16 5.20 -18.16
CA LEU A 43 -19.95 3.82 -18.59
C LEU A 43 -21.19 3.30 -19.34
N LYS A 44 -21.00 2.44 -20.34
CA LYS A 44 -22.09 1.76 -21.05
C LYS A 44 -21.82 0.26 -21.10
N ILE A 45 -22.76 -0.53 -20.59
CA ILE A 45 -22.70 -1.99 -20.64
C ILE A 45 -23.65 -2.46 -21.74
N ARG A 46 -23.17 -3.33 -22.64
CA ARG A 46 -23.92 -3.91 -23.75
C ARG A 46 -23.72 -5.41 -23.76
N ALA A 47 -24.74 -6.16 -24.18
CA ALA A 47 -24.55 -7.53 -24.60
C ALA A 47 -23.61 -7.56 -25.82
N ALA A 48 -22.54 -8.35 -25.75
CA ALA A 48 -21.59 -8.56 -26.84
C ALA A 48 -21.22 -10.05 -26.90
N GLN A 49 -20.86 -10.54 -28.09
CA GLN A 49 -20.38 -11.92 -28.22
C GLN A 49 -19.12 -12.13 -27.37
N GLY A 50 -19.08 -13.24 -26.62
CA GLY A 50 -17.96 -13.59 -25.75
C GLY A 50 -18.03 -13.00 -24.34
N LEU A 51 -19.05 -12.19 -24.02
CA LEU A 51 -19.32 -11.71 -22.67
C LEU A 51 -20.56 -12.41 -22.07
N PRO A 52 -20.66 -12.52 -20.74
CA PRO A 52 -21.86 -13.02 -20.09
C PRO A 52 -23.10 -12.23 -20.50
N ASP A 53 -24.25 -12.89 -20.66
CA ASP A 53 -25.53 -12.19 -20.85
C ASP A 53 -25.84 -11.37 -19.59
N PRO A 54 -25.94 -10.04 -19.72
CA PRO A 54 -26.16 -9.18 -18.57
C PRO A 54 -27.60 -9.24 -18.05
N THR A 55 -28.55 -9.82 -18.80
CA THR A 55 -29.98 -9.79 -18.47
C THR A 55 -30.27 -10.44 -17.11
N GLY A 56 -30.85 -9.66 -16.18
CA GLY A 56 -31.19 -10.13 -14.83
C GLY A 56 -29.99 -10.32 -13.90
N LYS A 57 -28.78 -9.94 -14.32
CA LYS A 57 -27.56 -10.07 -13.53
C LYS A 57 -27.24 -8.79 -12.75
N THR A 58 -26.56 -8.96 -11.62
CA THR A 58 -25.99 -7.86 -10.85
C THR A 58 -24.66 -7.45 -11.44
N ILE A 59 -24.55 -6.17 -11.76
CA ILE A 59 -23.31 -5.50 -12.15
C ILE A 59 -22.60 -5.08 -10.87
N LYS A 60 -21.34 -5.51 -10.74
CA LYS A 60 -20.43 -5.05 -9.70
C LYS A 60 -19.43 -4.07 -10.27
N PHE A 61 -19.12 -3.04 -9.51
CA PHE A 61 -18.16 -2.01 -9.92
C PHE A 61 -16.90 -2.11 -9.07
N THR A 62 -15.75 -1.85 -9.68
CA THR A 62 -14.49 -1.61 -8.97
C THR A 62 -13.90 -0.28 -9.39
N VAL A 63 -13.26 0.42 -8.46
CA VAL A 63 -12.52 1.66 -8.69
C VAL A 63 -11.05 1.38 -8.37
N ASP A 64 -10.15 1.50 -9.35
CA ASP A 64 -8.73 1.14 -9.24
C ASP A 64 -8.50 -0.27 -8.62
N GLY A 65 -9.38 -1.21 -8.99
CA GLY A 65 -9.33 -2.60 -8.53
C GLY A 65 -9.93 -2.87 -7.15
N GLN A 66 -10.43 -1.86 -6.44
CA GLN A 66 -11.15 -2.01 -5.17
C GLN A 66 -12.65 -2.07 -5.40
N ASN A 67 -13.35 -2.94 -4.66
CA ASN A 67 -14.81 -3.05 -4.79
C ASN A 67 -15.49 -1.75 -4.38
N ALA A 68 -16.35 -1.24 -5.24
CA ALA A 68 -17.29 -0.18 -4.87
C ALA A 68 -18.36 -0.75 -3.94
N ASN A 69 -18.89 0.10 -3.06
CA ASN A 69 -19.98 -0.25 -2.16
C ASN A 69 -21.30 -0.45 -2.92
N GLU A 70 -21.42 0.15 -4.10
CA GLU A 70 -22.59 0.13 -4.93
C GLU A 70 -22.54 -0.96 -6.00
N SER A 71 -23.70 -1.54 -6.28
CA SER A 71 -23.94 -2.46 -7.38
C SER A 71 -25.30 -2.16 -7.98
N GLN A 72 -25.56 -2.64 -9.20
CA GLN A 72 -26.85 -2.40 -9.86
C GLN A 72 -27.30 -3.60 -10.67
N LEU A 73 -28.60 -3.87 -10.70
CA LEU A 73 -29.18 -4.83 -11.63
C LEU A 73 -29.17 -4.27 -13.04
N PHE A 74 -28.71 -5.06 -14.00
CA PHE A 74 -28.75 -4.65 -15.40
C PHE A 74 -30.20 -4.54 -15.90
N GLN A 75 -30.49 -3.45 -16.60
CA GLN A 75 -31.76 -3.18 -17.27
C GLN A 75 -31.49 -2.77 -18.72
N ALA A 76 -31.94 -3.59 -19.68
CA ALA A 76 -31.71 -3.32 -21.09
C ALA A 76 -32.34 -1.98 -21.49
N GLY A 77 -31.54 -1.05 -22.03
CA GLY A 77 -31.99 0.30 -22.41
C GLY A 77 -32.06 1.30 -21.25
N GLY A 78 -31.69 0.89 -20.04
CA GLY A 78 -31.72 1.73 -18.85
C GLY A 78 -30.68 2.86 -18.86
N GLY A 79 -30.98 3.92 -18.12
CA GLY A 79 -30.04 4.96 -17.72
C GLY A 79 -30.05 5.07 -16.21
N THR A 80 -28.89 5.05 -15.57
CA THR A 80 -28.78 5.09 -14.11
C THR A 80 -27.70 6.08 -13.69
N GLU A 81 -28.09 7.03 -12.84
CA GLU A 81 -27.13 7.80 -12.08
C GLU A 81 -26.73 6.98 -10.84
N LEU A 82 -25.44 6.66 -10.73
CA LEU A 82 -24.89 5.83 -9.67
C LEU A 82 -23.57 6.44 -9.20
N ASN A 83 -23.59 7.08 -8.03
CA ASN A 83 -22.38 7.55 -7.40
C ASN A 83 -21.64 6.36 -6.78
N LEU A 84 -20.37 6.20 -7.11
CA LEU A 84 -19.54 5.11 -6.61
C LEU A 84 -18.73 5.59 -5.41
N THR A 85 -18.77 4.82 -4.34
CA THR A 85 -17.94 5.01 -3.17
C THR A 85 -17.08 3.78 -2.95
N VAL A 86 -15.80 4.02 -2.70
CA VAL A 86 -14.90 3.02 -2.14
C VAL A 86 -14.52 3.48 -0.75
N THR A 87 -14.86 2.65 0.22
CA THR A 87 -14.20 2.70 1.52
C THR A 87 -13.06 1.69 1.44
N LEU A 88 -11.82 2.18 1.47
CA LEU A 88 -10.69 1.27 1.63
C LEU A 88 -10.87 0.63 2.99
N VAL A 89 -11.19 -0.66 3.01
CA VAL A 89 -11.13 -1.45 4.23
C VAL A 89 -9.66 -1.51 4.60
N PRO A 90 -9.21 -0.86 5.70
CA PRO A 90 -7.91 -1.20 6.25
C PRO A 90 -7.97 -2.70 6.54
N PRO A 91 -6.95 -3.51 6.21
CA PRO A 91 -7.01 -4.95 6.44
C PRO A 91 -7.48 -5.21 7.89
N ASP A 92 -8.63 -5.87 8.04
CA ASP A 92 -9.29 -6.05 9.33
C ASP A 92 -8.33 -6.76 10.30
N VAL A 93 -7.92 -6.05 11.36
CA VAL A 93 -7.06 -6.57 12.44
C VAL A 93 -7.89 -7.40 13.44
N GLY A 94 -8.85 -8.17 12.93
CA GLY A 94 -9.94 -8.74 13.72
C GLY A 94 -10.17 -10.25 13.59
N ALA A 95 -9.44 -10.96 12.72
CA ALA A 95 -9.46 -12.42 12.73
C ALA A 95 -8.46 -12.94 13.76
N LYS A 96 -8.96 -13.75 14.69
CA LYS A 96 -8.29 -14.46 15.80
C LYS A 96 -7.09 -15.34 15.41
N ASP A 97 -6.67 -15.30 14.14
CA ASP A 97 -5.56 -16.06 13.55
C ASP A 97 -4.23 -15.28 13.53
N TRP A 98 -4.16 -14.08 14.13
CA TRP A 98 -2.97 -13.21 14.12
C TRP A 98 -1.92 -13.46 15.23
N PHE A 99 -2.06 -14.49 16.06
CA PHE A 99 -0.93 -14.93 16.89
C PHE A 99 -0.33 -16.20 16.28
N PRO A 100 0.84 -16.13 15.58
CA PRO A 100 1.51 -17.36 15.19
C PRO A 100 2.00 -18.03 16.48
N ASN A 101 1.42 -19.19 16.78
CA ASN A 101 2.04 -20.20 17.63
C ASN A 101 3.47 -20.45 17.13
N TRP A 102 4.45 -20.28 18.01
CA TRP A 102 5.84 -20.54 17.69
C TRP A 102 6.06 -22.06 17.56
N SER A 103 6.10 -22.50 16.30
CA SER A 103 6.54 -23.82 15.79
C SER A 103 5.50 -24.94 15.80
N PRO A 104 5.47 -25.81 14.75
CA PRO A 104 6.58 -26.14 13.84
C PRO A 104 6.34 -25.66 12.40
N PHE A 105 7.05 -24.61 12.00
CA PHE A 105 7.27 -24.28 10.59
C PHE A 105 8.45 -25.10 10.07
N LEU A 106 8.20 -26.40 9.87
CA LEU A 106 8.98 -27.24 8.97
C LEU A 106 8.06 -27.65 7.82
N SER A 107 7.84 -26.72 6.88
CA SER A 107 7.71 -27.03 5.45
C SER A 107 7.62 -25.73 4.66
N GLN A 108 8.75 -25.03 4.56
CA GLN A 108 9.00 -24.21 3.38
C GLN A 108 10.29 -24.76 2.79
N THR A 109 10.29 -24.97 1.48
CA THR A 109 11.48 -25.35 0.74
C THR A 109 12.64 -24.46 1.16
N PRO A 110 13.75 -25.02 1.69
CA PRO A 110 14.94 -24.27 2.01
C PRO A 110 15.38 -23.40 0.81
N PRO A 111 16.00 -22.23 1.04
CA PRO A 111 16.61 -21.49 -0.05
C PRO A 111 17.50 -22.42 -0.86
N SER A 112 17.32 -22.42 -2.18
CA SER A 112 18.17 -23.19 -3.08
C SER A 112 19.63 -22.78 -2.80
N PRO A 113 20.53 -23.71 -2.46
CA PRO A 113 21.93 -23.37 -2.22
C PRO A 113 22.53 -22.81 -3.51
N GLY A 114 22.91 -21.53 -3.51
CA GLY A 114 23.79 -20.98 -4.55
C GLY A 114 23.47 -19.59 -5.11
N ASN A 115 22.34 -18.96 -4.79
CA ASN A 115 22.06 -17.56 -5.14
C ASN A 115 21.24 -16.94 -3.99
N GLY A 116 21.55 -15.72 -3.55
CA GLY A 116 20.87 -15.06 -2.43
C GLY A 116 19.35 -14.89 -2.62
N PRO A 117 18.66 -14.21 -1.67
CA PRO A 117 17.21 -13.97 -1.77
C PRO A 117 16.83 -13.26 -3.07
N LYS A 118 15.61 -13.39 -3.58
CA LYS A 118 15.16 -12.73 -4.82
C LYS A 118 14.40 -11.43 -4.55
N LEU A 119 14.83 -10.32 -5.16
CA LEU A 119 14.11 -9.05 -5.13
C LEU A 119 13.62 -8.70 -6.55
N SER A 120 12.32 -8.81 -6.78
CA SER A 120 11.72 -8.57 -8.10
C SER A 120 11.45 -7.09 -8.40
N GLY A 121 11.34 -6.23 -7.39
CA GLY A 121 11.05 -4.81 -7.60
C GLY A 121 10.81 -4.02 -6.33
N VAL A 122 10.51 -2.74 -6.53
CA VAL A 122 10.10 -1.77 -5.51
C VAL A 122 8.90 -0.96 -6.00
N ALA A 123 8.06 -0.50 -5.08
CA ALA A 123 6.99 0.45 -5.41
C ALA A 123 6.75 1.47 -4.28
N PRO A 124 6.79 2.78 -4.59
CA PRO A 124 7.16 3.35 -5.89
C PRO A 124 8.66 3.13 -6.19
N ASN A 125 9.04 3.14 -7.47
CA ASN A 125 10.45 3.09 -7.89
C ASN A 125 11.04 4.49 -8.12
N THR A 126 10.23 5.55 -7.97
CA THR A 126 10.63 6.96 -7.99
C THR A 126 9.98 7.66 -6.81
N ALA A 127 10.76 8.32 -5.97
CA ALA A 127 10.31 8.81 -4.66
C ALA A 127 11.23 9.91 -4.10
N TYR A 128 10.85 10.50 -2.98
CA TYR A 128 11.64 11.51 -2.25
C TYR A 128 12.38 10.89 -1.06
N PRO A 129 13.40 11.56 -0.49
CA PRO A 129 13.95 11.18 0.81
C PRO A 129 12.85 10.97 1.86
N ARG A 130 13.08 10.10 2.84
CA ARG A 130 12.11 9.76 3.90
C ARG A 130 10.82 9.07 3.43
N GLN A 131 10.62 8.85 2.13
CA GLN A 131 9.44 8.15 1.62
C GLN A 131 9.53 6.64 1.84
N LEU A 132 8.42 6.02 2.28
CA LEU A 132 8.26 4.58 2.34
C LEU A 132 8.15 3.98 0.95
N VAL A 133 8.90 2.91 0.75
CA VAL A 133 8.96 2.14 -0.50
C VAL A 133 8.69 0.69 -0.16
N SER A 134 7.73 0.08 -0.84
CA SER A 134 7.47 -1.35 -0.76
C SER A 134 8.50 -2.14 -1.56
N LEU A 135 8.81 -3.34 -1.07
CA LEU A 135 9.67 -4.35 -1.65
C LEU A 135 8.78 -5.46 -2.22
N LYS A 136 9.17 -6.01 -3.37
CA LYS A 136 8.50 -7.17 -3.97
C LYS A 136 9.51 -8.30 -4.09
N GLY A 137 9.39 -9.35 -3.30
CA GLY A 137 10.31 -10.49 -3.37
C GLY A 137 10.37 -11.33 -2.09
N GLU A 138 11.46 -12.07 -1.93
CA GLU A 138 11.77 -12.94 -0.79
C GLU A 138 12.35 -12.13 0.38
N THR A 139 11.56 -11.24 0.95
CA THR A 139 11.96 -10.26 1.99
C THR A 139 12.12 -10.89 3.39
N ALA A 140 11.57 -12.08 3.61
CA ALA A 140 11.58 -12.74 4.91
C ALA A 140 13.01 -13.09 5.38
N GLY A 141 13.38 -12.60 6.57
CA GLY A 141 14.70 -12.86 7.16
C GLY A 141 15.85 -12.15 6.45
N THR A 142 15.53 -11.15 5.65
CA THR A 142 16.51 -10.32 4.95
C THR A 142 16.62 -8.93 5.58
N ARG A 143 17.75 -8.28 5.37
CA ARG A 143 17.93 -6.83 5.57
C ARG A 143 17.90 -6.10 4.24
N VAL A 144 17.46 -4.86 4.25
CA VAL A 144 17.45 -3.98 3.09
C VAL A 144 18.78 -3.25 2.98
N VAL A 145 19.43 -3.38 1.83
CA VAL A 145 20.75 -2.80 1.55
C VAL A 145 20.58 -1.67 0.53
N TRP A 146 20.86 -0.45 0.96
CA TRP A 146 20.91 0.75 0.13
C TRP A 146 22.29 0.93 -0.51
N ASP A 147 22.33 1.50 -1.72
CA ASP A 147 23.54 1.73 -2.51
C ASP A 147 24.49 0.52 -2.60
N VAL A 148 23.89 -0.66 -2.78
CA VAL A 148 24.59 -1.95 -2.77
C VAL A 148 25.77 -1.98 -3.76
N GLY A 149 26.91 -2.46 -3.26
CA GLY A 149 28.17 -2.57 -4.01
C GLY A 149 28.92 -1.25 -4.20
N SER A 150 28.53 -0.18 -3.50
CA SER A 150 29.24 1.11 -3.50
C SER A 150 29.92 1.38 -2.16
N SER A 151 30.73 2.44 -2.10
CA SER A 151 31.31 2.94 -0.84
C SER A 151 30.28 3.61 0.09
N ARG A 152 29.04 3.79 -0.36
CA ARG A 152 27.92 4.37 0.40
C ARG A 152 26.89 3.32 0.82
N GLU A 153 27.24 2.04 0.70
CA GLU A 153 26.36 0.95 1.07
C GLU A 153 25.93 1.04 2.54
N ALA A 154 24.63 0.94 2.80
CA ALA A 154 24.07 1.05 4.14
C ALA A 154 22.91 0.06 4.37
N ASP A 155 22.72 -0.37 5.62
CA ASP A 155 21.50 -1.07 6.04
C ASP A 155 20.41 -0.04 6.32
N VAL A 156 19.26 -0.20 5.68
CA VAL A 156 18.10 0.70 5.80
C VAL A 156 16.85 -0.06 6.21
N SER A 157 17.03 -1.23 6.83
CA SER A 157 15.93 -2.05 7.34
C SER A 157 15.12 -1.28 8.39
N PRO A 158 13.78 -1.40 8.40
CA PRO A 158 12.97 -0.76 9.43
C PRO A 158 13.31 -1.31 10.82
N VAL A 159 13.36 -0.43 11.82
CA VAL A 159 13.70 -0.77 13.22
C VAL A 159 12.51 -1.40 13.96
N ALA A 160 11.29 -1.05 13.57
CA ALA A 160 10.03 -1.58 14.12
C ALA A 160 9.38 -2.59 13.15
N PRO A 161 8.49 -3.49 13.60
CA PRO A 161 7.91 -4.56 12.77
C PRO A 161 6.89 -4.09 11.72
N ILE A 162 6.99 -2.83 11.28
CA ILE A 162 6.35 -2.35 10.05
C ILE A 162 6.97 -3.16 8.93
N THR A 163 6.30 -4.28 8.64
CA THR A 163 6.32 -5.07 7.41
C THR A 163 7.68 -5.12 6.73
N LYS A 164 8.35 -6.29 6.83
CA LYS A 164 9.63 -6.62 6.15
C LYS A 164 9.61 -6.35 4.64
N ASP A 165 8.44 -6.05 4.09
CA ASP A 165 8.15 -5.66 2.73
C ASP A 165 8.28 -4.16 2.47
N TYR A 166 8.81 -3.36 3.40
CA TYR A 166 8.98 -1.92 3.22
C TYR A 166 10.31 -1.44 3.79
N PHE A 167 10.78 -0.32 3.26
CA PHE A 167 11.86 0.46 3.85
C PHE A 167 11.60 1.95 3.63
N GLN A 168 12.25 2.80 4.41
CA GLN A 168 12.23 4.24 4.22
C GLN A 168 13.47 4.66 3.43
N ILE A 169 13.31 5.49 2.39
CA ILE A 169 14.47 6.10 1.71
C ILE A 169 15.24 6.94 2.74
N PRO A 170 16.58 6.79 2.84
CA PRO A 170 17.37 7.56 3.80
C PRO A 170 17.11 9.06 3.72
N ALA A 171 17.04 9.72 4.87
CA ALA A 171 16.79 11.15 4.94
C ALA A 171 17.83 11.99 4.17
N GLY A 172 19.08 11.53 4.12
CA GLY A 172 20.18 12.16 3.40
C GLY A 172 20.42 11.61 1.99
N ALA A 173 19.50 10.84 1.41
CA ALA A 173 19.67 10.31 0.07
C ALA A 173 19.79 11.44 -0.96
N SER A 174 20.84 11.42 -1.77
CA SER A 174 21.06 12.39 -2.84
C SER A 174 20.06 12.19 -3.99
N PRO A 175 19.70 13.23 -4.75
CA PRO A 175 18.93 13.04 -5.97
C PRO A 175 19.69 12.16 -6.98
N GLY A 176 19.01 11.21 -7.61
CA GLY A 176 19.60 10.29 -8.58
C GLY A 176 19.18 8.83 -8.42
N VAL A 177 19.86 7.93 -9.12
CA VAL A 177 19.55 6.50 -9.10
C VAL A 177 20.37 5.79 -8.03
N HIS A 178 19.67 5.11 -7.13
CA HIS A 178 20.24 4.29 -6.06
C HIS A 178 19.93 2.81 -6.28
N LYS A 179 20.89 1.94 -5.93
CA LYS A 179 20.74 0.49 -6.06
C LYS A 179 20.29 -0.11 -4.74
N VAL A 180 19.15 -0.78 -4.73
CA VAL A 180 18.59 -1.43 -3.55
C VAL A 180 18.61 -2.94 -3.74
N ALA A 181 19.03 -3.67 -2.71
CA ALA A 181 18.97 -5.12 -2.66
C ALA A 181 18.44 -5.57 -1.29
N ILE A 182 18.12 -6.85 -1.18
CA ILE A 182 17.90 -7.53 0.10
C ILE A 182 19.02 -8.55 0.33
N ARG A 183 19.42 -8.73 1.59
CA ARG A 183 20.57 -9.57 1.95
C ARG A 183 20.27 -10.42 3.18
N ASN A 184 20.67 -11.68 3.14
CA ASN A 184 20.67 -12.57 4.31
C ASN A 184 21.99 -13.38 4.35
N SER A 185 22.06 -14.40 5.20
CA SER A 185 23.23 -15.29 5.31
C SER A 185 23.54 -16.06 4.02
N SER A 186 22.54 -16.27 3.15
CA SER A 186 22.71 -16.95 1.86
C SER A 186 23.26 -16.05 0.75
N GLY A 187 23.33 -14.74 0.96
CA GLY A 187 23.91 -13.79 0.02
C GLY A 187 23.05 -12.55 -0.21
N THR A 188 23.33 -11.86 -1.31
CA THR A 188 22.64 -10.63 -1.73
C THR A 188 21.77 -10.92 -2.94
N SER A 189 20.58 -10.33 -2.99
CA SER A 189 19.70 -10.39 -4.15
C SER A 189 20.28 -9.70 -5.38
N ASN A 190 19.59 -9.83 -6.51
CA ASN A 190 19.72 -8.85 -7.58
C ASN A 190 19.37 -7.45 -7.06
N ALA A 191 20.02 -6.43 -7.61
CA ALA A 191 19.73 -5.04 -7.27
C ALA A 191 18.61 -4.48 -8.15
N VAL A 192 17.68 -3.75 -7.53
CA VAL A 192 16.66 -2.94 -8.20
C VAL A 192 17.03 -1.46 -8.08
N LYS A 193 16.49 -0.63 -8.98
CA LYS A 193 16.78 0.81 -9.00
C LYS A 193 15.65 1.59 -8.32
N VAL A 194 16.03 2.51 -7.45
CA VAL A 194 15.16 3.56 -6.91
C VAL A 194 15.68 4.90 -7.41
N THR A 195 14.82 5.69 -8.04
CA THR A 195 15.14 7.07 -8.43
C THR A 195 14.71 8.02 -7.31
N VAL A 196 15.66 8.68 -6.66
CA VAL A 196 15.41 9.70 -5.65
C VAL A 196 15.29 11.06 -6.34
N LEU A 197 14.14 11.71 -6.15
CA LEU A 197 13.89 13.07 -6.59
C LEU A 197 14.49 14.08 -5.61
N ALA A 198 14.83 15.26 -6.12
CA ALA A 198 15.23 16.37 -5.26
C ALA A 198 14.03 16.84 -4.44
N PRO A 199 14.10 16.84 -3.09
CA PRO A 199 13.04 17.40 -2.27
C PRO A 199 12.94 18.92 -2.48
N SER A 200 11.73 19.47 -2.38
CA SER A 200 11.53 20.91 -2.24
C SER A 200 11.14 21.25 -0.79
N GLY A 201 11.82 22.24 -0.22
CA GLY A 201 11.60 22.69 1.15
C GLY A 201 12.17 21.78 2.25
N ASP A 202 11.88 22.16 3.49
CA ASP A 202 12.37 21.47 4.68
C ASP A 202 11.37 20.40 5.14
N PHE A 203 11.87 19.24 5.55
CA PHE A 203 11.03 18.23 6.20
C PHE A 203 10.61 18.75 7.58
N PRO A 204 9.31 18.90 7.88
CA PRO A 204 8.90 19.53 9.12
C PRO A 204 9.22 18.65 10.33
N ALA A 205 9.43 19.29 11.48
CA ALA A 205 9.74 18.60 12.74
C ALA A 205 8.67 17.55 13.10
N PRO A 206 9.06 16.42 13.73
CA PRO A 206 8.12 15.42 14.21
C PRO A 206 7.17 16.05 15.24
N ARG A 207 5.89 15.69 15.17
CA ARG A 207 4.87 16.19 16.11
C ARG A 207 3.89 15.09 16.50
N ILE A 208 3.51 15.08 17.77
CA ILE A 208 2.43 14.24 18.28
C ILE A 208 1.11 14.96 18.02
N GLU A 209 0.17 14.24 17.43
CA GLU A 209 -1.19 14.70 17.14
C GLU A 209 -2.18 14.24 18.21
N ASP A 210 -1.98 13.03 18.74
CA ASP A 210 -2.86 12.47 19.76
C ASP A 210 -2.13 11.47 20.65
N VAL A 211 -2.57 11.37 21.90
CA VAL A 211 -2.04 10.47 22.93
C VAL A 211 -3.20 9.73 23.59
N VAL A 212 -3.24 8.41 23.39
CA VAL A 212 -4.33 7.56 23.88
C VAL A 212 -3.77 6.42 24.72
N LEU A 213 -4.44 6.12 25.83
CA LEU A 213 -4.25 4.87 26.57
C LEU A 213 -5.35 3.89 26.20
N ARG A 214 -4.98 2.68 25.77
CA ARG A 214 -5.91 1.60 25.45
C ARG A 214 -5.66 0.40 26.35
N LEU A 215 -6.70 -0.04 27.06
CA LEU A 215 -6.68 -1.30 27.79
C LEU A 215 -6.84 -2.45 26.80
N GLN A 216 -5.86 -3.35 26.75
CA GLN A 216 -5.96 -4.58 25.98
C GLN A 216 -6.84 -5.61 26.70
N PRO A 217 -7.41 -6.58 25.97
CA PRO A 217 -8.09 -7.74 26.58
C PRO A 217 -7.21 -8.53 27.55
N SER A 218 -5.88 -8.43 27.43
CA SER A 218 -4.90 -9.02 28.35
C SER A 218 -4.82 -8.32 29.71
N GLY A 219 -5.51 -7.19 29.90
CA GLY A 219 -5.44 -6.35 31.09
C GLY A 219 -4.26 -5.36 31.09
N LYS A 220 -3.42 -5.38 30.04
CA LYS A 220 -2.30 -4.43 29.89
C LYS A 220 -2.76 -3.14 29.22
N TRP A 221 -2.30 -2.00 29.73
CA TRP A 221 -2.43 -0.72 29.05
C TRP A 221 -1.36 -0.58 27.97
N ILE A 222 -1.73 -0.06 26.81
CA ILE A 222 -0.79 0.42 25.79
C ILE A 222 -0.96 1.92 25.59
N LEU A 223 0.18 2.58 25.40
CA LEU A 223 0.25 3.94 24.89
C LEU A 223 0.16 3.89 23.37
N MET A 224 -0.78 4.63 22.81
CA MET A 224 -0.91 4.86 21.38
C MET A 224 -0.64 6.33 21.09
N LEU A 225 0.29 6.60 20.19
CA LEU A 225 0.57 7.94 19.70
C LEU A 225 0.14 8.02 18.25
N THR A 226 -0.67 9.03 17.93
CA THR A 226 -0.79 9.49 16.55
C THR A 226 0.22 10.61 16.38
N ALA A 227 1.04 10.54 15.34
CA ALA A 227 2.08 11.50 15.11
C ALA A 227 2.30 11.70 13.61
N ALA A 228 2.88 12.83 13.27
CA ALA A 228 3.19 13.20 11.91
C ALA A 228 4.66 13.56 11.76
N ASN A 229 5.16 13.40 10.54
CA ASN A 229 6.56 13.63 10.17
C ASN A 229 7.54 12.75 10.96
N LEU A 230 7.16 11.51 11.27
CA LEU A 230 8.05 10.54 11.92
C LEU A 230 8.84 9.76 10.88
N ASP A 231 10.13 9.56 11.14
CA ASP A 231 10.94 8.56 10.44
C ASP A 231 10.58 7.15 10.91
N ALA A 232 10.91 6.15 10.09
CA ALA A 232 10.58 4.75 10.34
C ALA A 232 11.33 4.15 11.56
N ASP A 233 12.37 4.83 12.03
CA ASP A 233 13.16 4.49 13.21
C ASP A 233 12.83 5.36 14.43
N ALA A 234 11.79 6.21 14.38
CA ALA A 234 11.44 7.06 15.50
C ALA A 234 11.13 6.23 16.77
N THR A 235 11.69 6.65 17.90
CA THR A 235 11.53 5.99 19.19
C THR A 235 10.67 6.82 20.12
N VAL A 236 9.94 6.15 21.02
CA VAL A 236 9.23 6.81 22.13
C VAL A 236 10.03 6.63 23.41
N THR A 237 10.18 7.70 24.18
CA THR A 237 10.76 7.66 25.54
C THR A 237 9.73 8.15 26.55
N VAL A 238 9.58 7.43 27.66
CA VAL A 238 8.81 7.85 28.83
C VAL A 238 9.80 8.05 29.98
N ASP A 239 9.84 9.26 30.56
CA ASP A 239 10.78 9.63 31.61
C ASP A 239 12.25 9.33 31.24
N SER A 240 12.63 9.67 30.00
CA SER A 240 13.95 9.41 29.40
C SER A 240 14.33 7.94 29.21
N THR A 241 13.41 7.01 29.50
CA THR A 241 13.58 5.58 29.22
C THR A 241 12.88 5.23 27.92
N GLN A 242 13.58 4.59 26.98
CA GLN A 242 12.95 4.12 25.75
C GLN A 242 11.84 3.11 26.09
N ALA A 243 10.64 3.38 25.61
CA ALA A 243 9.50 2.50 25.74
C ALA A 243 9.43 1.55 24.54
N ASP A 244 8.87 0.35 24.75
CA ASP A 244 8.51 -0.53 23.65
C ASP A 244 7.44 0.15 22.80
N SER A 245 7.78 0.48 21.54
CA SER A 245 6.87 1.16 20.62
C SER A 245 6.85 0.47 19.26
N ALA A 246 5.67 0.45 18.64
CA ALA A 246 5.50 0.12 17.24
C ALA A 246 4.99 1.37 16.53
N LEU A 247 5.69 1.78 15.48
CA LEU A 247 5.24 2.86 14.61
C LEU A 247 4.30 2.31 13.55
N ILE A 248 3.37 3.15 13.08
CA ILE A 248 2.58 2.93 11.87
C ILE A 248 2.54 4.29 11.19
N SER A 249 3.29 4.47 10.10
CA SER A 249 3.54 5.80 9.51
C SER A 249 2.75 6.03 8.22
N GLY A 250 2.33 7.27 8.01
CA GLY A 250 1.87 7.83 6.73
C GLY A 250 2.62 9.14 6.47
N LEU A 251 3.01 9.39 5.22
CA LEU A 251 3.84 10.54 4.87
C LEU A 251 3.05 11.85 4.68
N PRO A 252 3.61 13.01 5.03
CA PRO A 252 2.99 14.31 4.75
C PRO A 252 3.05 14.66 3.26
N ILE A 253 1.91 15.02 2.66
CA ILE A 253 1.78 15.36 1.23
C ILE A 253 2.58 16.62 0.83
N SER A 254 2.83 17.55 1.77
CA SER A 254 3.53 18.81 1.49
C SER A 254 5.02 18.66 1.18
N TYR A 255 5.65 17.55 1.58
CA TYR A 255 7.08 17.28 1.31
C TYR A 255 7.33 16.70 -0.10
N MET A 256 6.26 16.31 -0.82
CA MET A 256 6.36 15.56 -2.09
C MET A 256 6.20 16.43 -3.33
N LYS A 257 6.35 17.75 -3.24
CA LYS A 257 6.21 18.67 -4.38
C LYS A 257 7.54 19.07 -4.98
#